data_AF-A0A5V1JG65-F1
#
_entry.id   AF-A0A5V1JG65-F1
#
_cell.length_a   1.000
_cell.length_b   1.000
_cell.length_c   1.000
_cell.angle_alpha   90.00
_cell.angle_beta   90.00
_cell.angle_gamma   90.00
#
_symmetry.space_group_name_H-M   'P 1'
#
loop_
_entity.id
_entity.type
_entity.pdbx_description
1 polymer ?
#
loop_
_entity_poly.entity_id
_entity_poly.type
_entity_poly.pdbx_seq_one_letter_code
_entity_poly.pdbx_strand_id
1 'polypeptide(L)'
;MYKSGRLSRLSGRQVTLLNITLAESGKKYSTAGVAEALGVAEALGVSDNTARNDLRTLARENLLIEISENDLKTVFKVSWDLN
;
A
#
# COMPACT_ATOMS: atom_id res chain seq x y z
N MET A 1 -3.58 22.68 -0.53
CA MET A 1 -4.11 21.72 0.46
C MET A 1 -4.97 20.71 -0.27
N TYR A 2 -4.55 19.43 -0.35
CA TYR A 2 -5.39 18.38 -0.92
C TYR A 2 -6.64 18.23 -0.04
N LYS A 3 -7.78 18.65 -0.56
CA LYS A 3 -9.09 18.54 0.09
C LYS A 3 -9.54 17.07 -0.01
N SER A 4 -8.91 16.16 0.71
CA SER A 4 -9.15 14.73 0.60
C SER A 4 -10.03 14.22 1.74
N GLY A 5 -11.35 14.26 1.53
CA GLY A 5 -12.28 13.40 2.31
C GLY A 5 -11.96 11.89 2.20
N ARG A 6 -11.00 11.52 1.34
CA ARG A 6 -10.42 10.18 1.21
C ARG A 6 -9.49 9.82 2.37
N LEU A 7 -8.64 10.74 2.84
CA LEU A 7 -7.71 10.45 3.96
C LEU A 7 -8.44 10.35 5.30
N SER A 8 -9.54 11.10 5.49
CA SER A 8 -10.35 11.04 6.71
C SER A 8 -11.05 9.69 6.94
N ARG A 9 -11.11 8.83 5.92
CA ARG A 9 -11.67 7.47 6.00
C ARG A 9 -10.63 6.42 6.36
N LEU A 10 -9.34 6.77 6.32
CA LEU A 10 -8.26 5.87 6.64
C LEU A 10 -8.01 5.84 8.15
N SER A 11 -7.75 4.65 8.67
CA SER A 11 -7.18 4.50 10.01
C SER A 11 -5.75 5.04 10.05
N GLY A 12 -5.25 5.39 11.24
CA GLY A 12 -3.86 5.84 11.41
C GLY A 12 -2.83 4.87 10.83
N ARG A 13 -3.08 3.55 10.95
CA ARG A 13 -2.23 2.51 10.35
C ARG A 13 -2.21 2.57 8.83
N GLN A 14 -3.37 2.77 8.20
CA GLN A 14 -3.47 2.90 6.73
C GLN A 14 -2.81 4.18 6.23
N VAL A 15 -2.86 5.26 7.01
CA VAL A 15 -2.09 6.49 6.73
C VAL A 15 -0.59 6.21 6.81
N THR A 16 -0.12 5.49 7.83
CA THR A 16 1.30 5.08 7.93
C THR A 16 1.73 4.24 6.74
N LEU A 17 0.93 3.23 6.36
CA LEU A 17 1.19 2.41 5.18
C LEU A 17 1.30 3.25 3.90
N LEU A 18 0.36 4.18 3.70
CA LEU A 18 0.39 5.09 2.57
C LEU A 18 1.70 5.91 2.55
N ASN A 19 2.09 6.48 3.69
CA ASN A 19 3.32 7.27 3.79
C ASN A 19 4.58 6.44 3.47
N ILE A 20 4.65 5.18 3.91
CA ILE A 20 5.73 4.26 3.55
C ILE A 20 5.75 4.04 2.03
N THR A 21 4.61 3.71 1.42
CA THR A 21 4.53 3.49 -0.03
C THR A 21 4.90 4.74 -0.85
N LEU A 22 4.60 5.94 -0.34
CA LEU A 22 4.95 7.21 -0.98
C LEU A 22 6.44 7.55 -0.84
N ALA A 23 7.04 7.25 0.31
CA ALA A 23 8.48 7.44 0.53
C ALA A 23 9.32 6.53 -0.37
N GLU A 24 8.75 5.41 -0.82
CA GLU A 24 9.39 4.42 -1.66
C GLU A 24 8.67 4.29 -3.02
N SER A 25 8.44 5.42 -3.71
CA SER A 25 7.59 5.51 -4.91
C SER A 25 7.93 4.56 -6.07
N GLY A 26 9.13 4.00 -6.11
CA GLY A 26 9.55 2.99 -7.09
C GLY A 26 9.33 1.53 -6.68
N LYS A 27 8.93 1.27 -5.42
CA LYS A 27 8.74 -0.09 -4.90
C LYS A 27 7.35 -0.62 -5.19
N LYS A 28 7.32 -1.93 -5.37
CA LYS A 28 6.14 -2.73 -5.66
C LYS A 28 5.88 -3.64 -4.46
N TYR A 29 4.67 -3.60 -3.93
CA TYR A 29 4.30 -4.38 -2.75
C TYR A 29 3.39 -5.53 -3.17
N SER A 30 3.89 -6.76 -3.16
CA SER A 30 3.07 -7.92 -3.51
C SER A 30 2.32 -8.45 -2.29
N THR A 31 1.15 -9.05 -2.53
CA THR A 31 0.37 -9.70 -1.46
C THR A 31 1.02 -10.97 -0.94
N ALA A 32 1.82 -11.65 -1.76
CA ALA A 32 2.58 -12.84 -1.37
C ALA A 32 3.88 -12.49 -0.64
N GLY A 33 4.46 -11.34 -0.95
CA GLY A 33 5.70 -10.81 -0.39
C GLY A 33 5.48 -9.56 0.45
N VAL A 34 4.36 -9.43 1.18
CA VAL A 34 4.17 -8.32 2.14
C VAL A 34 5.27 -8.31 3.21
N ALA A 35 5.80 -9.50 3.55
CA ALA A 35 7.00 -9.68 4.34
C ALA A 35 8.31 -9.47 3.53
N GLU A 36 8.33 -9.89 2.26
CA GLU A 36 9.54 -9.95 1.43
C GLU A 36 9.90 -8.61 0.75
N ALA A 37 8.92 -7.78 0.40
CA ALA A 37 9.08 -6.48 -0.27
C ALA A 37 9.51 -5.36 0.71
N LEU A 38 10.34 -5.70 1.71
CA LEU A 38 10.70 -4.92 2.89
C LEU A 38 9.59 -4.78 3.93
N GLY A 39 9.26 -5.88 4.62
CA GLY A 39 8.80 -5.83 6.00
C GLY A 39 7.67 -4.84 6.27
N VAL A 40 6.70 -4.68 5.37
CA VAL A 40 5.60 -3.71 5.60
C VAL A 40 4.76 -4.14 6.80
N ALA A 41 4.51 -5.44 6.91
CA ALA A 41 3.89 -6.03 8.09
C ALA A 41 4.75 -5.80 9.36
N GLU A 42 6.07 -5.94 9.26
CA GLU A 42 7.03 -5.70 10.35
C GLU A 42 7.09 -4.21 10.76
N ALA A 43 7.21 -3.30 9.80
CA ALA A 43 7.23 -1.85 9.95
C ALA A 43 5.92 -1.31 10.55
N LEU A 44 4.80 -2.00 10.28
CA LEU A 44 3.50 -1.70 10.87
C LEU A 44 3.22 -2.49 12.16
N GLY A 45 4.05 -3.46 12.51
CA GLY A 45 3.84 -4.37 13.65
C GLY A 45 2.54 -5.18 13.56
N VAL A 46 2.11 -5.59 12.36
CA VAL A 46 0.86 -6.32 12.12
C VAL A 46 1.07 -7.63 11.39
N SER A 47 0.04 -8.48 11.37
CA SER A 47 0.06 -9.72 10.57
C SER A 47 0.06 -9.41 9.07
N ASP A 48 0.62 -10.33 8.27
CA ASP A 48 0.58 -10.26 6.80
C ASP A 48 -0.85 -10.12 6.26
N ASN A 49 -1.81 -10.80 6.88
CA ASN A 49 -3.21 -10.71 6.47
C ASN A 49 -3.77 -9.30 6.71
N THR A 50 -3.42 -8.67 7.83
CA THR A 50 -3.81 -7.28 8.14
C THR A 50 -3.18 -6.31 7.14
N ALA A 51 -1.88 -6.41 6.91
CA ALA A 51 -1.18 -5.54 5.95
C ALA A 51 -1.73 -5.71 4.52
N ARG A 52 -2.05 -6.94 4.10
CA ARG A 52 -2.71 -7.22 2.82
C ARG A 52 -4.09 -6.54 2.70
N ASN A 53 -4.89 -6.56 3.76
CA ASN A 53 -6.19 -5.90 3.79
C ASN A 53 -6.08 -4.38 3.75
N ASP A 54 -5.05 -3.82 4.39
CA ASP A 54 -4.78 -2.38 4.35
C ASP A 54 -4.33 -1.94 2.94
N LEU A 55 -3.44 -2.69 2.28
CA LEU A 55 -3.06 -2.43 0.87
C LEU A 55 -4.29 -2.43 -0.06
N ARG A 56 -5.18 -3.42 0.09
CA ARG A 56 -6.45 -3.49 -0.67
C ARG A 56 -7.37 -2.32 -0.36
N THR A 57 -7.40 -1.84 0.88
CA THR A 57 -8.19 -0.66 1.26
C THR A 57 -7.66 0.58 0.55
N LEU A 58 -6.34 0.78 0.54
CA LEU A 58 -5.71 1.90 -0.18
C LEU A 58 -5.97 1.82 -1.69
N ALA A 59 -5.94 0.62 -2.28
CA ALA A 59 -6.30 0.43 -3.69
C ALA A 59 -7.77 0.77 -3.98
N ARG A 60 -8.72 0.34 -3.12
CA ARG A 60 -10.15 0.71 -3.23
C ARG A 60 -10.39 2.21 -3.16
N GLU A 61 -9.58 2.93 -2.38
CA GLU A 61 -9.61 4.39 -2.30
C GLU A 61 -8.88 5.10 -3.47
N ASN A 62 -8.40 4.33 -4.46
CA ASN A 62 -7.62 4.80 -5.62
C ASN A 62 -6.30 5.49 -5.25
N LEU A 63 -5.71 5.14 -4.10
CA LEU A 63 -4.43 5.66 -3.64
C LEU A 63 -3.26 4.80 -4.12
N LEU A 64 -3.51 3.51 -4.33
CA LEU A 64 -2.61 2.55 -4.95
C LEU A 64 -3.30 1.93 -6.18
N ILE A 65 -2.50 1.40 -7.10
CA ILE A 65 -2.98 0.61 -8.24
C ILE A 65 -2.58 -0.84 -8.00
N GLU A 66 -3.55 -1.74 -8.17
CA GLU A 66 -3.33 -3.18 -8.23
C GLU A 66 -2.89 -3.55 -9.66
N ILE A 67 -1.73 -4.18 -9.78
CA ILE A 67 -1.17 -4.71 -11.02
C ILE A 67 -0.84 -6.20 -10.85
N SER A 68 -0.82 -6.92 -11.97
CA SER A 68 -0.35 -8.31 -12.05
C SER A 68 1.01 -8.32 -12.70
N GLU A 69 2.00 -9.01 -12.11
CA GLU A 69 3.37 -9.03 -12.60
C GLU A 69 4.07 -10.34 -12.21
N ASN A 70 4.84 -10.94 -13.14
CA ASN A 70 5.71 -12.11 -12.90
C ASN A 70 5.03 -13.23 -12.08
N ASP A 71 3.87 -13.71 -12.54
CA ASP A 71 3.03 -14.74 -11.89
C ASP A 71 2.50 -14.40 -10.48
N LEU A 72 2.83 -13.22 -9.95
CA LEU A 72 2.24 -12.69 -8.71
C LEU A 72 0.91 -12.03 -9.04
N LYS A 73 -0.17 -12.66 -8.57
CA LYS A 73 -1.56 -12.24 -8.84
C LYS A 73 -1.91 -10.81 -8.42
N THR A 74 -1.21 -10.25 -7.43
CA THR A 74 -1.54 -8.92 -6.88
C THR A 74 -0.29 -8.23 -6.36
N VAL A 75 0.07 -7.14 -7.03
CA VAL A 75 1.14 -6.20 -6.68
C VAL A 75 0.54 -4.79 -6.60
N PHE A 76 0.95 -3.99 -5.61
CA PHE A 76 0.49 -2.62 -5.43
C PHE A 76 1.62 -1.62 -5.68
N LYS A 77 1.31 -0.53 -6.38
CA LYS A 77 2.17 0.64 -6.54
C LYS A 77 1.38 1.93 -6.33
N VAL A 78 2.05 3.04 -6.03
CA VAL A 78 1.42 4.36 -5.88
C VAL A 78 0.71 4.74 -7.20
N SER A 79 -0.51 5.29 -7.10
CA SER A 79 -1.32 5.64 -8.28
C SER A 79 -0.89 6.93 -8.99
N TRP A 80 -0.05 7.71 -8.33
CA TRP A 80 0.52 8.95 -8.81
C TRP A 80 1.97 8.69 -9.20
N ASP A 81 2.29 8.81 -10.50
CA ASP A 81 3.68 9.09 -10.87
C ASP A 81 3.99 10.49 -10.35
N LEU A 82 4.84 10.59 -9.33
CA LEU A 82 5.47 11.84 -8.93
C LEU A 82 6.58 12.15 -9.95
N ASN A 83 6.20 12.37 -11.21
CA ASN A 83 7.06 12.91 -12.26
C ASN A 83 6.79 14.40 -12.43
#